data_AF-A0A1A8JIC2-F1
#
_entry.id   AF-A0A1A8JIC2-F1
#
_cell.length_a   1.000
_cell.length_b   1.000
_cell.length_c   1.000
_cell.angle_alpha   90.00
_cell.angle_beta   90.00
_cell.angle_gamma   90.00
#
_symmetry.space_group_name_H-M   'P 1'
#
loop_
_entity.id
_entity.type
_entity.pdbx_description
1 polymer ?
#
loop_
_entity_poly.entity_id
_entity_poly.type
_entity_poly.pdbx_seq_one_letter_code
_entity_poly.pdbx_strand_id
1 'polypeptide(L)'
;HNKPPTPSASTPYRQLKRHHSTQPFDEVGRRISALPSSIGMRLFSTLDDGTGFTPVEYILDAWIDEGIENSAEILQALNFDLDGKLSLGDLTAALENELLVTKNGVHQAALASFKSEIRCLVERVDREIREKEKIQLDLERAEKQKTQLAAEVDEHHSAIEHKNNLNLRKLEQDYKEKLTAVRSELMKEMDHVQ
;
A
#
# COMPACT_ATOMS: atom_id res chain seq x y z
N HIS A 1 -30.71 -8.75 63.77
CA HIS A 1 -29.58 -8.10 63.07
C HIS A 1 -28.77 -9.17 62.36
N ASN A 2 -28.24 -8.85 61.17
CA ASN A 2 -27.22 -9.59 60.38
C ASN A 2 -27.72 -10.04 59.00
N LYS A 3 -27.69 -9.08 58.07
CA LYS A 3 -27.59 -9.32 56.62
C LYS A 3 -26.26 -10.03 56.33
N PRO A 4 -26.19 -10.91 55.32
CA PRO A 4 -24.93 -11.46 54.86
C PRO A 4 -24.11 -10.39 54.11
N PRO A 5 -22.76 -10.45 54.16
CA PRO A 5 -21.90 -9.57 53.38
C PRO A 5 -21.81 -10.07 51.93
N THR A 6 -22.02 -9.18 50.97
CA THR A 6 -21.69 -9.39 49.56
C THR A 6 -20.18 -9.37 49.36
N PRO A 7 -19.56 -10.38 48.71
CA PRO A 7 -18.17 -10.29 48.29
C PRO A 7 -18.03 -9.69 46.88
N SER A 8 -17.05 -8.79 46.78
CA SER A 8 -16.20 -8.52 45.60
C SER A 8 -16.85 -8.16 44.26
N ALA A 9 -16.82 -6.87 43.92
CA ALA A 9 -16.81 -6.40 42.54
C ALA A 9 -15.63 -5.43 42.36
N SER A 10 -14.47 -5.98 42.00
CA SER A 10 -13.26 -5.23 41.64
C SER A 10 -13.06 -5.26 40.14
N THR A 11 -13.59 -4.26 39.44
CA THR A 11 -13.07 -3.84 38.12
C THR A 11 -13.12 -2.32 38.06
N PRO A 12 -11.97 -1.61 38.04
CA PRO A 12 -11.97 -0.20 37.71
C PRO A 12 -12.19 -0.06 36.20
N TYR A 13 -13.39 0.35 35.84
CA TYR A 13 -13.75 0.84 34.51
C TYR A 13 -12.93 2.10 34.22
N ARG A 14 -11.77 1.93 33.57
CA ARG A 14 -10.93 3.05 33.13
C ARG A 14 -11.62 3.71 31.95
N GLN A 15 -12.35 4.78 32.24
CA GLN A 15 -12.95 5.67 31.24
C GLN A 15 -11.85 6.23 30.33
N LEU A 16 -11.75 5.68 29.11
CA LEU A 16 -11.07 6.34 28.01
C LEU A 16 -11.95 7.52 27.57
N LYS A 17 -11.73 8.66 28.21
CA LYS A 17 -12.18 9.97 27.75
C LYS A 17 -11.67 10.18 26.32
N ARG A 18 -12.59 10.35 25.37
CA ARG A 18 -12.32 10.90 24.04
C ARG A 18 -11.59 12.23 24.20
N HIS A 19 -10.34 12.28 23.77
CA HIS A 19 -9.73 13.55 23.39
C HIS A 19 -9.89 13.73 21.88
N HIS A 20 -11.07 14.18 21.47
CA HIS A 20 -11.14 15.04 20.29
C HIS A 20 -10.61 16.39 20.75
N SER A 21 -9.31 16.62 20.55
CA SER A 21 -8.71 17.94 20.72
C SER A 21 -8.40 18.50 19.34
N THR A 22 -9.43 19.08 18.73
CA THR A 22 -9.28 20.02 17.61
C THR A 22 -8.61 21.26 18.18
N GLN A 23 -7.30 21.43 17.93
CA GLN A 23 -6.60 22.68 18.16
C GLN A 23 -6.32 23.30 16.78
N PRO A 24 -6.98 24.41 16.41
CA PRO A 24 -6.49 25.28 15.36
C PRO A 24 -5.37 26.13 15.98
N PHE A 25 -4.17 26.10 15.39
CA PHE A 25 -3.14 27.08 15.74
C PHE A 25 -2.74 27.82 14.48
N ASP A 26 -2.83 29.13 14.59
CA ASP A 26 -2.80 30.11 13.52
C ASP A 26 -1.49 30.11 12.73
N GLU A 27 -1.66 30.12 11.42
CA GLU A 27 -1.09 31.11 10.51
C GLU A 27 -0.22 32.18 11.17
N VAL A 28 1.09 32.13 10.94
CA VAL A 28 1.92 33.25 10.45
C VAL A 28 3.35 32.71 10.20
N GLY A 29 3.85 32.93 8.99
CA GLY A 29 5.27 33.24 8.83
C GLY A 29 6.20 32.13 8.35
N ARG A 30 5.78 31.25 7.45
CA ARG A 30 6.73 30.76 6.44
C ARG A 30 6.48 31.48 5.14
N ARG A 31 7.32 32.50 4.95
CA ARG A 31 7.62 33.16 3.67
C ARG A 31 7.38 32.17 2.56
N ILE A 32 6.47 32.49 1.65
CA ILE A 32 6.49 31.90 0.32
C ILE A 32 7.89 32.21 -0.18
N SER A 33 8.77 31.21 -0.13
CA SER A 33 10.08 31.29 -0.74
C SER A 33 9.80 31.40 -2.23
N ALA A 34 9.74 32.64 -2.70
CA ALA A 34 9.92 32.97 -4.08
C ALA A 34 11.19 32.27 -4.57
N LEU A 35 11.04 31.62 -5.72
CA LEU A 35 11.95 30.71 -6.40
C LEU A 35 11.86 29.26 -5.91
N PRO A 36 11.03 28.42 -6.56
CA PRO A 36 11.49 27.06 -6.77
C PRO A 36 12.75 27.16 -7.62
N SER A 37 13.86 26.81 -6.96
CA SER A 37 15.07 26.28 -7.57
C SER A 37 14.74 25.46 -8.83
N SER A 38 15.60 25.58 -9.84
CA SER A 38 15.46 25.13 -11.24
C SER A 38 15.29 23.61 -11.45
N ILE A 39 14.37 22.96 -10.74
CA ILE A 39 13.69 21.79 -11.30
C ILE A 39 12.68 22.38 -12.30
N GLY A 40 13.21 22.89 -13.41
CA GLY A 40 12.42 23.15 -14.61
C GLY A 40 11.71 21.85 -14.95
N MET A 41 10.42 21.92 -15.29
CA MET A 41 9.74 20.75 -15.84
C MET A 41 10.58 20.28 -17.02
N ARG A 42 11.13 19.07 -16.95
CA ARG A 42 11.79 18.49 -18.12
C ARG A 42 10.69 18.16 -19.11
N LEU A 43 10.61 18.96 -20.18
CA LEU A 43 9.73 18.64 -21.29
C LEU A 43 10.30 17.42 -22.02
N PHE A 44 9.46 16.77 -22.83
CA PHE A 44 9.88 15.68 -23.72
C PHE A 44 10.36 14.41 -23.02
N SER A 45 9.91 14.13 -21.79
CA SER A 45 10.27 12.90 -21.08
C SER A 45 9.86 11.61 -21.79
N THR A 46 8.89 11.68 -22.72
CA THR A 46 8.48 10.57 -23.59
C THR A 46 9.45 10.30 -24.74
N LEU A 47 10.24 11.30 -25.11
CA LEU A 47 11.24 11.25 -26.18
C LEU A 47 12.67 11.10 -25.64
N ASP A 48 12.84 11.17 -24.32
CA ASP A 48 14.10 10.98 -23.62
C ASP A 48 14.32 9.49 -23.33
N ASP A 49 15.32 8.90 -23.98
CA ASP A 49 15.79 7.53 -23.73
C ASP A 49 16.73 7.44 -22.52
N GLY A 50 16.93 8.56 -21.81
CA GLY A 50 17.85 8.72 -20.69
C GLY A 50 19.17 9.39 -21.08
N THR A 51 19.42 9.65 -22.36
CA THR A 51 20.60 10.40 -22.81
C THR A 51 20.43 11.91 -22.71
N GLY A 52 19.19 12.42 -22.62
CA GLY A 52 18.89 13.85 -22.67
C GLY A 52 18.92 14.45 -24.09
N PHE A 53 19.12 13.62 -25.12
CA PHE A 53 19.11 14.02 -26.52
C PHE A 53 18.10 13.19 -27.30
N THR A 54 17.50 13.77 -28.32
CA THR A 54 16.60 13.05 -29.21
C THR A 54 16.83 13.46 -30.67
N PRO A 55 16.65 12.56 -31.65
CA PRO A 55 16.65 12.93 -33.06
C PRO A 55 15.60 14.02 -33.34
N VAL A 56 15.95 15.01 -34.18
CA VAL A 56 15.09 16.17 -34.45
C VAL A 56 13.72 15.72 -34.99
N GLU A 57 13.70 14.70 -35.84
CA GLU A 57 12.48 14.14 -36.43
C GLU A 57 11.43 13.77 -35.38
N TYR A 58 11.82 13.27 -34.21
CA TYR A 58 10.88 12.88 -33.16
C TYR A 58 10.23 14.08 -32.47
N ILE A 59 10.92 15.21 -32.40
CA ILE A 59 10.33 16.46 -31.90
C ILE A 59 9.35 17.01 -32.93
N LEU A 60 9.73 17.00 -34.21
CA LEU A 60 8.87 17.45 -35.30
C LEU A 60 7.58 16.63 -35.35
N ASP A 61 7.69 15.30 -35.33
CA ASP A 61 6.54 14.40 -35.33
C ASP A 61 5.66 14.61 -34.08
N ALA A 62 6.26 14.67 -32.89
CA ALA A 62 5.51 14.89 -31.66
C ALA A 62 4.78 16.24 -31.64
N TRP A 63 5.38 17.30 -32.20
CA TRP A 63 4.73 18.59 -32.33
C TRP A 63 3.62 18.60 -33.37
N ILE A 64 3.81 17.92 -34.51
CA ILE A 64 2.77 17.76 -35.54
C ILE A 64 1.57 16.99 -34.98
N ASP A 65 1.81 15.91 -34.22
CA ASP A 65 0.76 15.13 -33.57
C ASP A 65 -0.05 15.96 -32.55
N GLU A 66 0.59 16.95 -31.92
CA GLU A 66 -0.05 17.94 -31.04
C GLU A 66 -0.63 19.16 -31.81
N GLY A 67 -0.63 19.13 -33.14
CA GLY A 67 -1.23 20.14 -34.01
C GLY A 67 -0.35 21.36 -34.31
N ILE A 68 0.95 21.29 -34.05
CA ILE A 68 1.93 22.35 -34.34
C ILE A 68 2.53 22.10 -35.74
N GLU A 69 1.84 22.56 -36.77
CA GLU A 69 2.22 22.32 -38.18
C GLU A 69 3.52 23.04 -38.59
N ASN A 70 3.85 24.16 -37.95
CA ASN A 70 5.06 24.95 -38.23
C ASN A 70 6.25 24.57 -37.33
N SER A 71 6.34 23.31 -36.93
CA SER A 71 7.34 22.77 -35.98
C SER A 71 8.80 23.06 -36.40
N ALA A 72 9.12 22.88 -37.68
CA ALA A 72 10.45 23.15 -38.22
C ALA A 72 10.83 24.65 -38.16
N GLU A 73 9.89 25.54 -38.45
CA GLU A 73 10.11 26.99 -38.38
C GLU A 73 10.34 27.45 -36.94
N ILE A 74 9.63 26.85 -35.98
CA ILE A 74 9.81 27.13 -34.56
C ILE A 74 11.20 26.71 -34.10
N LEU A 75 11.67 25.50 -34.46
CA LEU A 75 13.02 25.06 -34.08
C LEU A 75 14.10 25.97 -34.67
N GLN A 76 13.97 26.37 -35.93
CA GLN A 76 14.89 27.32 -36.56
C GLN A 76 14.85 28.69 -35.87
N ALA A 77 13.67 29.20 -35.50
CA ALA A 77 13.52 30.47 -34.77
C ALA A 77 14.15 30.41 -33.37
N LEU A 78 14.12 29.24 -32.73
CA LEU A 78 14.83 28.95 -31.49
C LEU A 78 16.31 28.63 -31.68
N ASN A 79 16.81 28.74 -32.91
CA ASN A 79 18.21 28.60 -33.29
C ASN A 79 18.75 27.15 -33.13
N PHE A 80 17.88 26.15 -33.36
CA PHE A 80 18.24 24.73 -33.45
C PHE A 80 18.43 24.27 -34.90
N ASP A 81 19.41 23.40 -35.11
CA ASP A 81 19.62 22.71 -36.38
C ASP A 81 18.56 21.63 -36.57
N LEU A 82 18.11 21.46 -37.82
CA LEU A 82 17.12 20.43 -38.16
C LEU A 82 17.74 19.06 -38.48
N ASP A 83 19.07 18.96 -38.44
CA ASP A 83 19.81 17.75 -38.78
C ASP A 83 20.40 17.12 -37.51
N GLY A 84 20.20 15.81 -37.35
CA GLY A 84 20.83 15.03 -36.28
C GLY A 84 20.03 15.03 -34.97
N LYS A 85 20.73 15.22 -33.84
CA LYS A 85 20.15 15.15 -32.49
C LYS A 85 20.20 16.51 -31.82
N LEU A 86 19.14 16.85 -31.08
CA LEU A 86 19.09 18.06 -30.27
C LEU A 86 18.96 17.73 -28.78
N SER A 87 19.46 18.65 -27.94
CA SER A 87 19.40 18.56 -26.49
C SER A 87 18.00 18.94 -26.00
N LEU A 88 17.34 18.01 -25.30
CA LEU A 88 16.01 18.23 -24.75
C LEU A 88 16.02 19.29 -23.64
N GLY A 89 17.12 19.37 -22.89
CA GLY A 89 17.33 20.38 -21.87
C GLY A 89 17.45 21.79 -22.47
N ASP A 90 18.22 21.92 -23.55
CA ASP A 90 18.41 23.22 -24.21
C ASP A 90 17.13 23.66 -24.92
N LEU A 91 16.41 22.74 -25.57
CA LEU A 91 15.11 23.04 -26.17
C LEU A 91 14.08 23.47 -25.12
N THR A 92 14.04 22.78 -23.98
CA THR A 92 13.18 23.18 -22.86
C THR A 92 13.51 24.60 -22.40
N ALA A 93 14.79 24.91 -22.22
CA ALA A 93 15.23 26.25 -21.79
C ALA A 93 14.89 27.34 -22.82
N ALA A 94 15.06 27.06 -24.11
CA ALA A 94 14.72 27.98 -25.19
C ALA A 94 13.22 28.30 -25.21
N LEU A 95 12.36 27.29 -25.09
CA LEU A 95 10.91 27.46 -24.99
C LEU A 95 10.48 28.24 -23.75
N GLU A 96 11.06 27.93 -22.58
CA GLU A 96 10.78 28.68 -21.34
C GLU A 96 11.19 30.15 -21.49
N ASN A 97 12.31 30.44 -22.16
CA ASN A 97 12.76 31.82 -22.40
C ASN A 97 11.80 32.60 -23.30
N GLU A 98 11.31 32.02 -24.40
CA GLU A 98 10.32 32.69 -25.27
C GLU A 98 9.03 33.03 -24.51
N LEU A 99 8.58 32.13 -23.63
CA LEU A 99 7.40 32.35 -22.79
C LEU A 99 7.61 33.45 -21.74
N LEU A 100 8.84 33.68 -21.27
CA LEU A 100 9.17 34.79 -20.38
C LEU A 100 9.24 36.13 -21.13
N VAL A 101 9.76 36.13 -22.35
CA VAL A 101 9.96 37.33 -23.17
C VAL A 101 8.63 37.91 -23.69
N THR A 102 7.61 37.07 -23.89
CA THR A 102 6.35 37.44 -24.57
C THR A 102 5.46 38.47 -23.85
N LYS A 103 5.82 39.01 -22.67
CA LYS A 103 5.11 40.07 -21.90
C LYS A 103 3.58 39.90 -21.78
N ASN A 104 3.05 38.70 -21.99
CA ASN A 104 1.62 38.41 -21.92
C ASN A 104 1.30 37.79 -20.56
N GLY A 105 0.82 38.60 -19.62
CA GLY A 105 0.53 38.17 -18.25
C GLY A 105 -0.53 37.06 -18.15
N VAL A 106 -1.43 36.95 -19.14
CA VAL A 106 -2.44 35.88 -19.17
C VAL A 106 -1.79 34.53 -19.49
N HIS A 107 -0.95 34.47 -20.53
CA HIS A 107 -0.21 33.24 -20.85
C HIS A 107 0.73 32.83 -19.73
N GLN A 108 1.38 33.80 -19.07
CA GLN A 108 2.24 33.53 -17.92
C GLN A 108 1.45 32.93 -16.74
N ALA A 109 0.27 33.48 -16.42
CA ALA A 109 -0.59 32.95 -15.38
C ALA A 109 -1.09 31.53 -15.71
N ALA A 110 -1.50 31.28 -16.96
CA ALA A 110 -1.93 29.96 -17.41
C ALA A 110 -0.79 28.93 -17.30
N LEU A 111 0.40 29.26 -17.82
CA LEU A 111 1.59 28.41 -17.75
C LEU A 111 2.00 28.11 -16.30
N ALA A 112 2.03 29.12 -15.44
CA ALA A 112 2.35 28.95 -14.03
C ALA A 112 1.33 28.04 -13.32
N SER A 113 0.05 28.17 -13.67
CA SER A 113 -1.03 27.34 -13.12
C SER A 113 -0.87 25.88 -13.55
N PHE A 114 -0.67 25.62 -14.85
CA PHE A 114 -0.43 24.25 -15.35
C PHE A 114 0.84 23.63 -14.76
N LYS A 115 1.95 24.38 -14.70
CA LYS A 115 3.20 23.91 -14.07
C LYS A 115 3.01 23.55 -12.60
N SER A 116 2.23 24.34 -11.87
CA SER A 116 1.93 24.04 -10.47
C SER A 116 1.02 22.83 -10.31
N GLU A 117 0.01 22.69 -11.16
CA GLU A 117 -0.91 21.54 -11.13
C GLU A 117 -0.16 20.25 -11.46
N ILE A 118 0.64 20.23 -12.54
CA ILE A 118 1.44 19.05 -12.93
C ILE A 118 2.35 18.62 -11.79
N ARG A 119 3.05 19.56 -11.13
CA ARG A 119 3.89 19.24 -9.96
C ARG A 119 3.07 18.61 -8.82
N CYS A 120 1.91 19.20 -8.49
CA CYS A 120 1.02 18.68 -7.44
C CYS A 120 0.54 17.25 -7.78
N LEU A 121 0.19 17.00 -9.04
CA LEU A 121 -0.25 15.69 -9.52
C LEU A 121 0.87 14.64 -9.42
N VAL A 122 2.09 14.97 -9.82
CA VAL A 122 3.26 14.08 -9.69
C VAL A 122 3.52 13.73 -8.22
N GLU A 123 3.54 14.73 -7.34
CA GLU A 123 3.72 14.50 -5.90
C GLU A 123 2.59 13.64 -5.29
N ARG A 124 1.37 13.78 -5.80
CA ARG A 124 0.23 12.95 -5.38
C ARG A 124 0.40 11.51 -5.84
N VAL A 125 0.78 11.28 -7.10
CA VAL A 125 1.07 9.93 -7.62
C VAL A 125 2.16 9.25 -6.78
N ASP A 126 3.25 9.95 -6.46
CA ASP A 126 4.32 9.40 -5.62
C ASP A 126 3.84 9.01 -4.21
N ARG A 127 2.91 9.77 -3.62
CA ARG A 127 2.31 9.41 -2.33
C ARG A 127 1.44 8.16 -2.44
N GLU A 128 0.60 8.07 -3.47
CA GLU A 128 -0.26 6.90 -3.69
C GLU A 128 0.56 5.63 -3.95
N ILE A 129 1.69 5.73 -4.67
CA ILE A 129 2.61 4.60 -4.87
C ILE A 129 3.13 4.07 -3.53
N ARG A 130 3.60 4.96 -2.64
CA ARG A 130 4.12 4.58 -1.32
C ARG A 130 3.04 3.97 -0.41
N GLU A 131 1.83 4.54 -0.40
CA GLU A 131 0.73 3.98 0.38
C GLU A 131 0.28 2.63 -0.18
N LYS A 132 0.26 2.45 -1.50
CA LYS A 132 0.01 1.16 -2.14
C LYS A 132 1.04 0.11 -1.70
N GLU A 133 2.33 0.44 -1.75
CA GLU A 133 3.40 -0.47 -1.32
C GLU A 133 3.24 -0.88 0.16
N LYS A 134 2.90 0.07 1.03
CA LYS A 134 2.62 -0.20 2.44
C LYS A 134 1.42 -1.15 2.63
N ILE A 135 0.32 -0.90 1.94
CA ILE A 135 -0.87 -1.77 2.00
C ILE A 135 -0.55 -3.17 1.46
N GLN A 136 0.28 -3.29 0.42
CA GLN A 136 0.72 -4.57 -0.11
C GLN A 136 1.54 -5.37 0.92
N LEU A 137 2.46 -4.73 1.64
CA LEU A 137 3.24 -5.37 2.70
C LEU A 137 2.37 -5.79 3.89
N ASP A 138 1.39 -4.97 4.27
CA ASP A 138 0.45 -5.31 5.34
C ASP A 138 -0.46 -6.47 4.93
N LEU A 139 -0.90 -6.52 3.67
CA LEU A 139 -1.65 -7.64 3.11
C LEU A 139 -0.83 -8.94 3.15
N GLU A 140 0.42 -8.92 2.68
CA GLU A 140 1.29 -10.10 2.70
C GLU A 140 1.48 -10.63 4.13
N ARG A 141 1.68 -9.73 5.10
CA ARG A 141 1.78 -10.11 6.52
C ARG A 141 0.50 -10.77 7.03
N ALA A 142 -0.66 -10.19 6.70
CA ALA A 142 -1.96 -10.74 7.11
C ALA A 142 -2.22 -12.11 6.47
N GLU A 143 -1.85 -12.30 5.20
CA GLU A 143 -1.97 -13.57 4.52
C GLU A 143 -1.09 -14.65 5.15
N LYS A 144 0.15 -14.31 5.52
CA LYS A 144 1.05 -15.22 6.23
C LYS A 144 0.50 -15.61 7.61
N GLN A 145 -0.06 -14.65 8.35
CA GLN A 145 -0.68 -14.94 9.64
C GLN A 145 -1.91 -15.85 9.47
N LYS A 146 -2.73 -15.59 8.44
CA LYS A 146 -3.90 -16.43 8.11
C LYS A 146 -3.50 -17.87 7.82
N THR A 147 -2.46 -18.10 7.03
CA THR A 147 -1.99 -19.46 6.70
C THR A 147 -1.40 -20.18 7.92
N GLN A 148 -0.67 -19.46 8.78
CA GLN A 148 -0.16 -20.00 10.04
C GLN A 148 -1.31 -20.44 10.97
N LEU A 149 -2.30 -19.58 11.17
CA LEU A 149 -3.47 -19.91 11.99
C LEU A 149 -4.26 -21.11 11.44
N ALA A 150 -4.40 -21.22 10.12
CA ALA A 150 -5.04 -22.38 9.50
C ALA A 150 -4.27 -23.68 9.83
N ALA A 151 -2.94 -23.66 9.68
CA ALA A 151 -2.09 -24.80 10.01
C ALA A 151 -2.14 -25.17 11.50
N GLU A 152 -2.12 -24.18 12.41
CA GLU A 152 -2.24 -24.40 13.85
C GLU A 152 -3.59 -25.05 14.22
N VAL A 153 -4.68 -24.60 13.58
CA VAL A 153 -6.01 -25.18 13.76
C VAL A 153 -6.05 -26.63 13.28
N ASP A 154 -5.47 -26.92 12.11
CA ASP A 154 -5.40 -28.29 11.57
C ASP A 154 -4.56 -29.22 12.45
N GLU A 155 -3.42 -28.74 12.97
CA GLU A 155 -2.57 -29.47 13.90
C GLU A 155 -3.29 -29.78 15.22
N HIS A 156 -3.98 -28.79 15.78
CA HIS A 156 -4.74 -28.97 17.01
C HIS A 156 -5.90 -29.97 16.85
N HIS A 157 -6.63 -29.89 15.73
CA HIS A 157 -7.66 -30.88 15.41
C HIS A 157 -7.06 -32.29 15.30
N SER A 158 -5.96 -32.44 14.57
CA SER A 158 -5.25 -33.72 14.44
C SER A 158 -4.83 -34.29 15.80
N ALA A 159 -4.33 -33.45 16.71
CA ALA A 159 -3.93 -33.84 18.06
C ALA A 159 -5.13 -34.28 18.92
N ILE A 160 -6.26 -33.56 18.83
CA ILE A 160 -7.50 -33.94 19.51
C ILE A 160 -8.02 -35.27 19.00
N GLU A 161 -8.11 -35.46 17.69
CA GLU A 161 -8.60 -36.69 17.07
C GLU A 161 -7.74 -37.88 17.47
N HIS A 162 -6.41 -37.72 17.45
CA HIS A 162 -5.48 -38.74 17.89
C HIS A 162 -5.72 -39.14 19.35
N LYS A 163 -5.83 -38.16 20.26
CA LYS A 163 -6.11 -38.40 21.68
C LYS A 163 -7.46 -39.09 21.88
N ASN A 164 -8.50 -38.64 21.17
CA ASN A 164 -9.83 -39.24 21.25
C ASN A 164 -9.79 -40.71 20.78
N ASN A 165 -9.12 -41.00 19.67
CA ASN A 165 -8.97 -42.35 19.16
C ASN A 165 -8.26 -43.27 20.17
N LEU A 166 -7.20 -42.80 20.82
CA LEU A 166 -6.52 -43.55 21.88
C LEU A 166 -7.43 -43.83 23.07
N ASN A 167 -8.22 -42.83 23.51
CA ASN A 167 -9.16 -43.00 24.61
C ASN A 167 -10.28 -43.99 24.26
N LEU A 168 -10.81 -43.94 23.03
CA LEU A 168 -11.81 -44.87 22.54
C LEU A 168 -11.29 -46.32 22.57
N ARG A 169 -10.08 -46.56 22.03
CA ARG A 169 -9.45 -47.89 22.05
C ARG A 169 -9.22 -48.43 23.46
N LYS A 170 -8.77 -47.57 24.39
CA LYS A 170 -8.62 -47.95 25.80
C LYS A 170 -9.96 -48.36 26.41
N LEU A 171 -11.00 -47.56 26.18
CA LEU A 171 -12.34 -47.83 26.69
C LEU A 171 -12.90 -49.14 26.13
N GLU A 172 -12.74 -49.39 24.82
CA GLU A 172 -13.12 -50.65 24.18
C GLU A 172 -12.41 -51.87 24.79
N GLN A 173 -11.10 -51.73 25.06
CA GLN A 173 -10.31 -52.78 25.70
C GLN A 173 -10.77 -53.05 27.14
N ASP A 174 -10.99 -52.00 27.95
CA ASP A 174 -11.49 -52.11 29.31
C ASP A 174 -12.86 -52.83 29.36
N TYR A 175 -13.76 -52.51 28.43
CA TYR A 175 -15.06 -53.19 28.32
C TYR A 175 -14.91 -54.66 27.92
N LYS A 176 -13.99 -54.96 26.99
CA LYS A 176 -13.70 -56.34 26.59
C LYS A 176 -13.17 -57.16 27.77
N GLU A 177 -12.24 -56.60 28.54
CA GLU A 177 -11.69 -57.25 29.74
C GLU A 177 -12.75 -57.49 30.81
N LYS A 178 -13.57 -56.49 31.12
CA LYS A 178 -14.70 -56.63 32.05
C LYS A 178 -15.68 -57.71 31.59
N LEU A 179 -16.02 -57.74 30.30
CA LEU A 179 -16.91 -58.76 29.75
C LEU A 179 -16.30 -60.18 29.85
N THR A 180 -14.99 -60.32 29.62
CA THR A 180 -14.30 -61.60 29.82
C THR A 180 -14.29 -62.04 31.29
N ALA A 181 -14.10 -61.09 32.22
CA ALA A 181 -14.13 -61.38 33.65
C ALA A 181 -15.50 -61.87 34.11
N VAL A 182 -16.57 -61.15 33.73
CA VAL A 182 -17.96 -61.54 34.06
C VAL A 182 -18.32 -62.91 33.46
N ARG A 183 -17.90 -63.20 32.22
CA ARG A 183 -18.10 -64.53 31.61
C ARG A 183 -17.37 -65.64 32.36
N SER A 184 -16.15 -65.38 32.83
CA SER A 184 -15.39 -66.36 33.61
C SER A 184 -16.03 -66.60 34.98
N GLU A 185 -16.53 -65.56 35.64
CA GLU A 185 -17.24 -65.66 36.91
C GLU A 185 -18.53 -66.47 36.75
N LEU A 186 -19.34 -66.17 35.73
CA LEU A 186 -20.54 -66.93 35.40
C LEU A 186 -20.25 -68.42 35.17
N MET A 187 -19.17 -68.74 34.45
CA MET A 187 -18.77 -70.13 34.19
C MET A 187 -18.40 -70.85 35.48
N LYS A 188 -17.64 -70.18 36.37
CA LYS A 188 -17.33 -70.73 37.70
C LYS A 188 -18.59 -70.97 38.51
N GLU A 189 -19.52 -70.02 38.57
CA GLU A 189 -20.78 -70.20 39.30
C GLU A 189 -21.59 -71.38 38.75
N MET A 190 -21.66 -71.55 37.43
CA MET A 190 -22.35 -72.67 36.80
C MET A 190 -21.73 -74.03 37.17
N ASP A 191 -20.39 -74.10 37.21
CA ASP A 191 -19.66 -75.32 37.64
C ASP A 191 -19.89 -75.66 39.13
N HIS A 192 -20.21 -74.68 39.99
CA HIS A 192 -20.50 -74.91 41.42
C HIS A 192 -21.95 -75.33 41.68
N VAL A 193 -22.87 -75.11 40.74
CA VAL A 193 -24.30 -75.46 40.85
C VAL A 193 -24.60 -76.86 40.30
N GLN A 194 -23.61 -77.52 39.69
CA GLN A 194 -23.71 -78.81 39.01
C GLN A 194 -23.12 -79.96 39.84
#